data_AF-A0AA87YE42-F1
#
_entry.id   AF-A0AA87YE42-F1
#
_cell.length_a   1.000
_cell.length_b   1.000
_cell.length_c   1.000
_cell.angle_alpha   90.00
_cell.angle_beta   90.00
_cell.angle_gamma   90.00
#
_symmetry.space_group_name_H-M   'P 1'
#
loop_
_entity.id
_entity.type
_entity.pdbx_description
1 polymer ?
#
loop_
_entity_poly.entity_id
_entity_poly.type
_entity_poly.pdbx_seq_one_letter_code
_entity_poly.pdbx_strand_id
1 'polypeptide(L)'
;MSKNYPITPTQFINIFVTAIPEPDPQSGELRYKTTFMPDVVRVVLPDTVINYQLVAPTPAGVKIDTVTILPDNSQLSAPSIGRSGRIATFSDANTTSETLNITLHFIDNVGVTFAVDPEIRNDPEPTFERSTYVDGATDLCLSVDPEEPNNPEPIKFA
;
A
#
# COMPACT_ATOMS: atom_id res chain seq x y z
N MET A 1 -11.39 -31.94 22.35
CA MET A 1 -10.42 -30.87 22.66
C MET A 1 -10.45 -29.90 21.48
N SER A 2 -10.94 -28.67 21.63
CA SER A 2 -10.84 -27.65 20.59
C SER A 2 -9.37 -27.23 20.47
N LYS A 3 -8.79 -27.28 19.28
CA LYS A 3 -7.48 -26.68 19.03
C LYS A 3 -7.61 -25.18 19.29
N ASN A 4 -6.87 -24.66 20.26
CA ASN A 4 -6.73 -23.21 20.44
C ASN A 4 -5.80 -22.70 19.36
N TYR A 5 -6.35 -22.06 18.33
CA TYR A 5 -5.56 -21.33 17.36
C TYR A 5 -5.21 -19.97 17.96
N PRO A 6 -3.93 -19.59 18.07
CA PRO A 6 -3.58 -18.23 18.47
C PRO A 6 -4.16 -17.26 17.45
N ILE A 7 -4.91 -16.26 17.94
CA ILE A 7 -5.43 -15.17 17.10
C ILE A 7 -4.43 -14.02 17.21
N THR A 8 -3.69 -13.77 16.13
CA THR A 8 -2.86 -12.57 16.01
C THR A 8 -3.76 -11.42 15.55
N PRO A 9 -3.76 -10.26 16.24
CA PRO A 9 -4.55 -9.13 15.81
C PRO A 9 -4.00 -8.56 14.49
N THR A 10 -4.90 -8.31 13.54
CA THR A 10 -4.59 -7.62 12.28
C THR A 10 -4.16 -6.17 12.55
N GLN A 11 -3.10 -5.73 11.87
CA GLN A 11 -2.68 -4.33 11.88
C GLN A 11 -3.65 -3.48 11.05
N PHE A 12 -3.97 -2.28 11.55
CA PHE A 12 -4.75 -1.28 10.82
C PHE A 12 -3.92 -0.01 10.66
N ILE A 13 -3.78 0.44 9.41
CA ILE A 13 -3.16 1.72 9.08
C ILE A 13 -4.26 2.65 8.57
N ASN A 14 -4.52 3.73 9.30
CA ASN A 14 -5.43 4.78 8.85
C ASN A 14 -4.61 5.93 8.27
N ILE A 15 -4.94 6.30 7.04
CA ILE A 15 -4.33 7.39 6.30
C ILE A 15 -5.39 8.48 6.15
N PHE A 16 -5.14 9.61 6.79
CA PHE A 16 -6.04 10.75 6.69
C PHE A 16 -5.74 11.52 5.42
N VAL A 17 -6.80 11.80 4.67
CA VAL A 17 -6.74 12.50 3.40
C VAL A 17 -7.45 13.83 3.56
N THR A 18 -6.78 14.91 3.18
CA THR A 18 -7.45 16.20 2.93
C THR A 18 -7.45 16.51 1.45
N ALA A 19 -8.54 17.07 0.92
CA ALA A 19 -8.62 17.59 -0.44
C ALA A 19 -9.26 18.97 -0.40
N ILE A 20 -8.44 20.01 -0.54
CA ILE A 20 -8.84 21.41 -0.37
C ILE A 20 -8.92 22.06 -1.75
N PRO A 21 -10.07 22.68 -2.12
CA PRO A 21 -10.20 23.38 -3.38
C PRO A 21 -9.34 24.65 -3.38
N GLU A 22 -8.55 24.83 -4.44
CA GLU A 22 -7.71 26.00 -4.69
C GLU A 22 -7.83 26.39 -6.18
N PRO A 23 -7.94 27.68 -6.50
CA PRO A 23 -7.91 28.13 -7.89
C PRO A 23 -6.50 27.96 -8.47
N ASP A 24 -6.41 27.37 -9.66
CA ASP A 24 -5.15 27.24 -10.38
C ASP A 24 -4.62 28.64 -10.77
N PRO A 25 -3.37 28.99 -10.45
CA PRO A 25 -2.84 30.33 -10.69
C PRO A 25 -2.76 30.74 -12.16
N GLN A 26 -2.75 29.78 -13.09
CA GLN A 26 -2.57 30.04 -14.52
C GLN A 26 -3.89 30.09 -15.28
N SER A 27 -4.80 29.16 -14.96
CA SER A 27 -6.09 28.98 -15.66
C SER A 27 -7.28 29.57 -14.90
N GLY A 28 -7.17 29.77 -13.58
CA GLY A 28 -8.29 30.13 -12.72
C GLY A 28 -9.29 29.00 -12.49
N GLU A 29 -9.03 27.81 -13.04
CA GLU A 29 -9.88 26.63 -12.86
C GLU A 29 -9.74 26.04 -11.45
N LEU A 30 -10.80 25.39 -10.98
CA LEU A 30 -10.80 24.74 -9.68
C LEU A 30 -9.86 23.52 -9.70
N ARG A 31 -8.89 23.50 -8.80
CA ARG A 31 -8.07 22.31 -8.53
C ARG A 31 -8.20 21.92 -7.06
N TYR A 32 -7.82 20.69 -6.76
CA TYR A 32 -7.78 20.19 -5.40
C TYR A 32 -6.35 19.95 -4.97
N LYS A 33 -5.94 20.58 -3.88
CA LYS A 33 -4.71 20.26 -3.18
C LYS A 33 -4.98 19.12 -2.22
N THR A 34 -4.34 17.98 -2.46
CA THR A 34 -4.50 16.78 -1.64
C THR A 34 -3.30 16.56 -0.74
N THR A 35 -3.55 16.16 0.51
CA THR A 35 -2.50 15.79 1.46
C THR A 35 -2.84 14.48 2.14
N PHE A 36 -1.82 13.66 2.41
CA PHE A 36 -1.94 12.40 3.13
C PHE A 36 -1.22 12.49 4.47
N MET A 37 -1.78 11.87 5.49
CA MET A 37 -1.15 11.75 6.80
C MET A 37 -1.33 10.32 7.33
N PRO A 38 -0.26 9.51 7.41
CA PRO A 38 1.11 9.86 7.01
C PRO A 38 1.23 10.11 5.49
N ASP A 39 2.28 10.83 5.11
CA ASP A 39 2.63 11.13 3.71
C ASP A 39 3.21 9.92 2.97
N VAL A 40 4.01 9.12 3.69
CA VAL A 40 4.56 7.84 3.22
C VAL A 40 4.09 6.71 4.13
N VAL A 41 3.58 5.65 3.52
CA VAL A 41 3.07 4.48 4.26
C VAL A 41 4.06 3.33 4.10
N ARG A 42 4.60 2.86 5.23
CA ARG A 42 5.43 1.65 5.29
C ARG A 42 4.67 0.53 5.98
N VAL A 43 4.43 -0.57 5.26
CA VAL A 43 3.76 -1.76 5.76
C VAL A 43 4.82 -2.79 6.14
N VAL A 44 4.72 -3.31 7.36
CA VAL A 44 5.73 -4.22 7.95
C VAL A 44 5.12 -5.56 8.31
N LEU A 45 3.90 -5.54 8.85
CA LEU A 45 3.20 -6.75 9.23
C LEU A 45 2.41 -7.30 8.04
N PRO A 46 2.33 -8.63 7.88
CA PRO A 46 1.48 -9.24 6.88
C PRO A 46 0.00 -9.02 7.21
N ASP A 47 -0.86 -9.22 6.22
CA ASP A 47 -2.33 -9.13 6.34
C ASP A 47 -2.81 -7.78 6.92
N THR A 48 -2.11 -6.70 6.61
CA THR A 48 -2.40 -5.36 7.13
C THR A 48 -3.61 -4.76 6.42
N VAL A 49 -4.55 -4.17 7.18
CA VAL A 49 -5.67 -3.41 6.60
C VAL A 49 -5.30 -1.94 6.49
N ILE A 50 -5.46 -1.38 5.30
CA ILE A 50 -5.16 0.01 4.98
C ILE A 50 -6.47 0.75 4.69
N ASN A 51 -6.66 1.89 5.35
CA ASN A 51 -7.82 2.76 5.17
C ASN A 51 -7.38 4.16 4.74
N TYR A 52 -7.96 4.66 3.65
CA TYR A 52 -7.91 6.08 3.30
C TYR A 52 -9.20 6.74 3.75
N GLN A 53 -9.10 7.77 4.60
CA GLN A 53 -10.25 8.47 5.16
C GLN A 53 -10.20 9.96 4.85
N LEU A 54 -11.21 10.46 4.13
CA LEU A 54 -11.42 11.89 3.91
C LEU A 54 -11.83 12.59 5.22
N VAL A 55 -10.95 13.43 5.75
CA VAL A 55 -11.16 14.20 6.98
C VAL A 55 -11.30 15.70 6.71
N ALA A 56 -11.71 16.47 7.72
CA ALA A 56 -11.68 17.92 7.65
C ALA A 56 -10.24 18.42 7.43
N PRO A 57 -10.02 19.50 6.65
CA PRO A 57 -11.01 20.44 6.13
C PRO A 57 -11.57 20.10 4.72
N THR A 58 -11.50 18.83 4.27
CA THR A 58 -12.10 18.42 2.98
C THR A 58 -13.59 18.76 2.91
N PRO A 59 -14.07 19.45 1.86
CA PRO A 59 -15.49 19.71 1.69
C PRO A 59 -16.33 18.43 1.74
N ALA A 60 -17.53 18.51 2.31
CA ALA A 60 -18.40 17.34 2.49
C ALA A 60 -18.85 16.71 1.15
N GLY A 61 -18.84 17.50 0.07
CA GLY A 61 -19.18 17.05 -1.28
C GLY A 61 -18.12 16.18 -1.96
N VAL A 62 -16.86 16.24 -1.51
CA VAL A 62 -15.76 15.45 -2.09
C VAL A 62 -15.84 14.01 -1.60
N LYS A 63 -15.71 13.08 -2.53
CA LYS A 63 -15.79 11.63 -2.35
C LYS A 63 -14.65 10.94 -3.07
N ILE A 64 -14.18 9.84 -2.50
CA ILE A 64 -13.43 8.81 -3.19
C ILE A 64 -14.44 8.07 -4.07
N ASP A 65 -14.21 8.07 -5.37
CA ASP A 65 -15.07 7.46 -6.37
C ASP A 65 -14.56 6.06 -6.76
N THR A 66 -13.26 5.98 -7.07
CA THR A 66 -12.61 4.76 -7.54
C THR A 66 -11.20 4.68 -6.95
N VAL A 67 -10.71 3.46 -6.73
CA VAL A 67 -9.29 3.19 -6.44
C VAL A 67 -8.78 2.24 -7.50
N THR A 68 -7.71 2.61 -8.21
CA THR A 68 -7.07 1.76 -9.20
C THR A 68 -5.71 1.31 -8.71
N ILE A 69 -5.40 0.04 -8.92
CA ILE A 69 -4.13 -0.60 -8.55
C ILE A 69 -3.52 -1.10 -9.85
N LEU A 70 -2.38 -0.53 -10.26
CA LEU A 70 -1.73 -0.85 -11.52
C LEU A 70 -0.20 -0.91 -11.37
N PRO A 71 0.47 -1.98 -11.84
CA PRO A 71 -0.12 -3.19 -12.41
C PRO A 71 -0.93 -3.97 -11.38
N ASP A 72 -1.77 -4.88 -11.86
CA ASP A 72 -2.41 -5.86 -11.00
C ASP A 72 -1.32 -6.66 -10.26
N ASN A 73 -1.50 -6.85 -8.95
CA ASN A 73 -0.51 -7.50 -8.10
C ASN A 73 -1.20 -8.44 -7.12
N SER A 74 -0.43 -9.39 -6.58
CA SER A 74 -0.93 -10.35 -5.60
C SER A 74 -0.87 -9.85 -4.16
N GLN A 75 -0.42 -8.62 -3.92
CA GLN A 75 -0.26 -8.07 -2.57
C GLN A 75 -1.54 -7.41 -2.06
N LEU A 76 -2.21 -6.63 -2.90
CA LEU A 76 -3.39 -5.85 -2.50
C LEU A 76 -4.69 -6.56 -2.84
N SER A 77 -5.63 -6.56 -1.90
CA SER A 77 -7.00 -6.98 -2.18
C SER A 77 -7.70 -5.95 -3.06
N ALA A 78 -8.79 -6.37 -3.71
CA ALA A 78 -9.71 -5.44 -4.35
C ALA A 78 -10.18 -4.35 -3.35
N PRO A 79 -10.16 -3.07 -3.72
CA PRO A 79 -10.56 -1.98 -2.84
C PRO A 79 -12.07 -1.94 -2.62
N SER A 80 -12.47 -1.61 -1.40
CA SER A 80 -13.85 -1.39 -1.00
C SER A 80 -14.05 0.06 -0.61
N ILE A 81 -15.03 0.73 -1.22
CA ILE A 81 -15.36 2.13 -0.93
C ILE A 81 -16.66 2.17 -0.13
N GLY A 82 -16.63 2.85 1.01
CA GLY A 82 -17.82 3.04 1.84
C GLY A 82 -18.89 3.84 1.10
N ARG A 83 -20.18 3.61 1.39
CA ARG A 83 -21.31 4.26 0.68
C ARG A 83 -21.27 5.79 0.67
N SER A 84 -20.63 6.41 1.67
CA SER A 84 -20.46 7.86 1.73
C SER A 84 -19.37 8.39 0.78
N GLY A 85 -18.53 7.52 0.24
CA GLY A 85 -17.30 7.87 -0.49
C GLY A 85 -16.22 8.48 0.41
N ARG A 86 -16.38 8.45 1.74
CA ARG A 86 -15.43 9.08 2.68
C ARG A 86 -14.31 8.16 3.13
N ILE A 87 -14.45 6.86 2.90
CA ILE A 87 -13.46 5.85 3.29
C ILE A 87 -13.29 4.87 2.14
N ALA A 88 -12.05 4.53 1.82
CA ALA A 88 -11.67 3.39 1.00
C ALA A 88 -10.77 2.45 1.81
N THR A 89 -10.99 1.15 1.69
CA THR A 89 -10.32 0.11 2.48
C THR A 89 -9.87 -1.03 1.59
N PHE A 90 -8.67 -1.53 1.84
CA PHE A 90 -8.16 -2.78 1.27
C PHE A 90 -7.16 -3.44 2.22
N SER A 91 -6.89 -4.71 1.99
CA SER A 91 -5.89 -5.48 2.72
C SER A 91 -4.62 -5.60 1.89
N ASP A 92 -3.48 -5.63 2.57
CA ASP A 92 -2.15 -5.83 2.00
C ASP A 92 -1.53 -7.09 2.62
N ALA A 93 -1.23 -8.07 1.77
CA ALA A 93 -0.58 -9.29 2.16
C ALA A 93 0.84 -9.03 2.68
N ASN A 94 1.52 -8.01 2.15
CA ASN A 94 2.90 -7.63 2.48
C ASN A 94 3.83 -8.85 2.57
N THR A 95 3.92 -9.61 1.47
CA THR A 95 4.76 -10.81 1.34
C THR A 95 6.03 -10.57 0.52
N THR A 96 6.08 -9.46 -0.22
CA THR A 96 7.20 -9.09 -1.09
C THR A 96 7.58 -7.64 -0.79
N SER A 97 8.88 -7.34 -0.73
CA SER A 97 9.34 -5.95 -0.57
C SER A 97 9.25 -5.22 -1.90
N GLU A 98 8.35 -4.24 -2.00
CA GLU A 98 8.09 -3.47 -3.21
C GLU A 98 7.39 -2.14 -2.90
N THR A 99 7.36 -1.23 -3.87
CA THR A 99 6.49 -0.05 -3.84
C THR A 99 5.23 -0.36 -4.62
N LEU A 100 4.08 -0.20 -3.96
CA LEU A 100 2.78 -0.44 -4.55
C LEU A 100 2.25 0.85 -5.17
N ASN A 101 1.86 0.76 -6.43
CA ASN A 101 1.29 1.89 -7.17
C ASN A 101 -0.24 1.84 -7.10
N ILE A 102 -0.81 2.82 -6.43
CA ILE A 102 -2.27 3.01 -6.37
C ILE A 102 -2.63 4.43 -6.76
N THR A 103 -3.81 4.60 -7.34
CA THR A 103 -4.39 5.90 -7.65
C THR A 103 -5.75 6.02 -7.00
N LEU A 104 -5.93 7.07 -6.20
CA LEU A 104 -7.21 7.46 -5.63
C LEU A 104 -7.88 8.45 -6.58
N HIS A 105 -9.05 8.09 -7.11
CA HIS A 105 -9.88 8.97 -7.91
C HIS A 105 -10.95 9.59 -7.04
N PHE A 106 -11.08 10.90 -7.13
CA PHE A 106 -12.03 11.69 -6.37
C PHE A 106 -12.99 12.40 -7.31
N ILE A 107 -14.18 12.66 -6.78
CA ILE A 107 -15.20 13.49 -7.42
C ILE A 107 -15.83 14.42 -6.38
N ASP A 108 -16.11 15.66 -6.77
CA ASP A 108 -16.86 16.60 -5.95
C ASP A 108 -18.38 16.58 -6.24
N ASN A 109 -19.13 17.47 -5.61
CA ASN A 109 -20.59 17.56 -5.80
C ASN A 109 -21.02 18.25 -7.10
N VAL A 110 -20.11 18.91 -7.81
CA VAL A 110 -20.39 19.58 -9.09
C VAL A 110 -19.80 18.81 -10.29
N GLY A 111 -19.17 17.65 -10.03
CA GLY A 111 -18.67 16.72 -11.04
C GLY A 111 -17.20 16.92 -11.42
N VAL A 112 -16.45 17.75 -10.69
CA VAL A 112 -15.00 17.87 -10.90
C VAL A 112 -14.32 16.61 -10.40
N THR A 113 -13.56 15.97 -11.28
CA THR A 113 -12.79 14.77 -10.98
C THR A 113 -11.31 15.07 -10.90
N PHE A 114 -10.61 14.44 -9.96
CA PHE A 114 -9.15 14.51 -9.85
C PHE A 114 -8.61 13.19 -9.31
N ALA A 115 -7.34 12.91 -9.59
CA ALA A 115 -6.68 11.67 -9.22
C ALA A 115 -5.34 11.96 -8.53
N VAL A 116 -4.99 11.17 -7.53
CA VAL A 116 -3.75 11.33 -6.77
C VAL A 116 -3.15 9.96 -6.46
N ASP A 117 -1.84 9.85 -6.60
CA ASP A 117 -1.08 8.62 -6.41
C ASP A 117 -0.32 8.67 -5.07
N PRO A 118 -0.88 8.15 -3.96
CA PRO A 118 -0.13 8.02 -2.73
C PRO A 118 0.90 6.89 -2.82
N GLU A 119 2.00 7.02 -2.07
CA GLU A 119 3.05 6.02 -2.00
C GLU A 119 2.81 5.03 -0.85
N ILE A 120 2.75 3.73 -1.17
CA ILE A 120 2.76 2.64 -0.20
C ILE A 120 3.98 1.78 -0.47
N ARG A 121 4.72 1.44 0.58
CA ARG A 121 5.89 0.57 0.51
C ARG A 121 5.71 -0.64 1.42
N ASN A 122 5.87 -1.81 0.82
CA ASN A 122 6.00 -3.08 1.51
C ASN A 122 7.44 -3.33 1.94
N ASP A 123 7.59 -3.64 3.21
CA ASP A 123 8.87 -3.93 3.85
C ASP A 123 8.67 -5.05 4.87
N PRO A 124 8.34 -6.27 4.38
CA PRO A 124 8.08 -7.41 5.22
C PRO A 124 9.31 -7.77 6.04
N GLU A 125 9.11 -8.12 7.31
CA GLU A 125 10.19 -8.71 8.10
C GLU A 125 10.63 -10.03 7.46
N PRO A 126 11.94 -10.32 7.40
CA PRO A 126 12.43 -11.59 6.87
C PRO A 126 11.83 -12.74 7.68
N THR A 127 11.07 -13.61 7.01
CA THR A 127 10.56 -14.84 7.60
C THR A 127 11.71 -15.82 7.78
N PHE A 128 12.16 -16.00 9.03
CA PHE A 128 13.07 -17.09 9.36
C PHE A 128 12.28 -18.41 9.31
N GLU A 129 12.28 -19.09 8.18
CA GLU A 129 11.74 -20.44 8.11
C GLU A 129 12.61 -21.36 8.98
N ARG A 130 12.04 -21.83 10.09
CA ARG A 130 12.67 -22.86 10.91
C ARG A 130 12.57 -24.19 10.16
N SER A 131 13.55 -24.48 9.30
CA SER A 131 13.64 -25.80 8.68
C SER A 131 13.87 -26.83 9.79
N THR A 132 12.89 -27.69 10.05
CA THR A 132 13.10 -28.85 10.93
C THR A 132 13.85 -29.89 10.12
N TYR A 133 15.17 -29.83 10.11
CA TYR A 133 15.97 -30.99 9.74
C TYR A 133 15.73 -32.07 10.80
N VAL A 134 15.31 -33.24 10.34
CA VAL A 134 15.21 -34.46 11.15
C VAL A 134 16.62 -35.00 11.36
N ASP A 135 17.42 -34.32 12.18
CA ASP A 135 18.51 -34.91 12.98
C ASP A 135 19.08 -33.88 13.98
N GLY A 136 18.38 -33.65 15.10
CA GLY A 136 18.99 -33.20 16.36
C GLY A 136 19.72 -31.85 16.47
N ALA A 137 19.94 -31.09 15.40
CA ALA A 137 20.65 -29.81 15.43
C ALA A 137 19.84 -28.71 14.74
N THR A 138 19.38 -27.73 15.52
CA THR A 138 18.80 -26.49 14.99
C THR A 138 19.92 -25.53 14.62
N ASP A 139 20.30 -25.47 13.36
CA ASP A 139 21.04 -24.32 12.80
C ASP A 139 20.04 -23.36 12.14
N LEU A 140 20.16 -22.06 12.47
CA LEU A 140 19.46 -20.99 11.75
C LEU A 140 20.13 -20.82 10.39
N CYS A 141 19.56 -21.38 9.33
CA CYS A 141 19.99 -21.08 7.98
C CYS A 141 19.35 -19.76 7.52
N LEU A 142 20.17 -18.75 7.23
CA LEU A 142 19.75 -17.59 6.45
C LEU A 142 19.44 -18.06 5.02
N SER A 143 18.17 -18.10 4.63
CA SER A 143 17.78 -18.13 3.22
C SER A 143 17.91 -16.71 2.67
N VAL A 144 19.14 -16.31 2.35
CA VAL A 144 19.37 -15.16 1.48
C VAL A 144 19.01 -15.65 0.07
N ASP A 145 18.04 -15.02 -0.59
CA ASP A 145 17.87 -15.23 -2.03
C ASP A 145 19.24 -14.98 -2.67
N PRO A 146 19.79 -15.93 -3.45
CA PRO A 146 21.07 -15.71 -4.08
C PRO A 146 20.91 -14.53 -5.04
N GLU A 147 21.57 -13.41 -4.74
CA GLU A 147 21.87 -12.40 -5.75
C GLU A 147 22.42 -13.14 -6.98
N GLU A 148 21.79 -12.95 -8.14
CA GLU A 148 22.34 -13.47 -9.40
C GLU A 148 23.81 -13.05 -9.47
N PRO A 149 24.77 -13.98 -9.57
CA PRO A 149 26.16 -13.60 -9.69
C PRO A 149 26.31 -12.82 -10.99
N ASN A 150 26.57 -11.52 -10.85
CA ASN A 150 26.96 -10.65 -11.95
C ASN A 150 28.21 -11.26 -12.59
N ASN A 151 28.01 -11.98 -13.69
CA ASN A 151 29.06 -12.68 -14.42
C ASN A 151 29.67 -11.69 -15.41
N PRO A 152 30.83 -11.06 -15.14
CA PRO A 152 31.44 -10.19 -16.13
C PRO A 152 31.85 -11.03 -17.35
N GLU A 153 31.31 -10.69 -18.52
CA GLU A 153 31.73 -11.29 -19.77
C GLU A 153 33.25 -11.10 -19.97
N PRO A 154 33.99 -12.14 -20.43
CA PRO A 154 35.41 -12.00 -20.69
C PRO A 154 35.65 -11.03 -21.86
N ILE A 155 36.39 -9.95 -21.57
CA ILE A 155 36.87 -9.00 -22.57
C ILE A 155 37.77 -9.76 -23.56
N LYS A 156 37.33 -9.87 -24.81
CA LYS A 156 38.16 -10.37 -25.91
C LYS A 156 39.17 -9.29 -26.28
N PHE A 157 40.44 -9.53 -25.98
CA PHE A 157 41.53 -8.75 -26.57
C PHE A 157 41.69 -9.18 -28.04
N ALA A 158 41.54 -8.22 -28.95
CA ALA A 158 41.92 -8.34 -30.35
C ALA A 158 43.38 -7.91 -30.54
#